data_AF-A0AAW3ABH1-F1
#
_entry.id   AF-A0AAW3ABH1-F1
#
_cell.length_a   1.000
_cell.length_b   1.000
_cell.length_c   1.000
_cell.angle_alpha   90.00
_cell.angle_beta   90.00
_cell.angle_gamma   90.00
#
_symmetry.space_group_name_H-M   'P 1'
#
loop_
_entity.id
_entity.type
_entity.pdbx_description
1 polymer ?
#
loop_
_entity_poly.entity_id
_entity_poly.type
_entity_poly.pdbx_seq_one_letter_code
_entity_poly.pdbx_strand_id
1 'polypeptide(L)'
;MASVPLHAVQTPSKVLLPGFAKKAPPVFFVVLHGFLAHSGAMNSFVVMLRNAIDAHNHAVLETNDQTSKTLPFHIITLDARNHGLSPHTATHNLENLVEDLSHYLENDFPRTASRLSGAWMRDGSDHGHDDVARPRVVAIGHSMGSITWTRYLMDRYLSSFAKGEKGQGLEGPSIAAPSPSKNVSSAAQSSLEVKGLVSLDLPPIVRSHMTAKLTNELIDIIEHMKAVNLDAISDLRSGQEEFYRCGIHDIRVRGLCTTNLRLQLDPSDPMRHVASWKCNVPVLEHSIRSGELFLPDSYYKRAADRNGLGGAHDAHQQQQGRHRLALECPSVGTVPVLSVLGAASPVGGNPQYRQLWELYAVNLRQHSIPHAAHVVYFDKPHETVELVKDFLKEIHVV
;
A
#
# COMPACT_ATOMS: atom_id res chain seq x y z
N MET A 1 -9.90 -18.96 2.28
CA MET A 1 -10.98 -18.49 3.20
C MET A 1 -11.76 -17.42 2.47
N ALA A 2 -12.88 -16.90 2.96
CA ALA A 2 -13.55 -15.82 2.25
C ALA A 2 -12.83 -14.48 2.48
N SER A 3 -12.60 -13.71 1.40
CA SER A 3 -12.26 -12.29 1.48
C SER A 3 -13.29 -11.52 2.32
N VAL A 4 -12.85 -10.47 3.02
CA VAL A 4 -13.74 -9.58 3.76
C VAL A 4 -13.90 -8.23 3.08
N PRO A 5 -15.07 -7.58 3.20
CA PRO A 5 -15.26 -6.23 2.68
C PRO A 5 -14.41 -5.23 3.45
N LEU A 6 -13.47 -4.59 2.78
CA LEU A 6 -12.62 -3.57 3.39
C LEU A 6 -13.37 -2.25 3.52
N HIS A 7 -13.28 -1.63 4.70
CA HIS A 7 -13.74 -0.26 4.91
C HIS A 7 -12.84 0.72 4.15
N ALA A 8 -13.45 1.59 3.36
CA ALA A 8 -12.74 2.54 2.50
C ALA A 8 -13.10 3.98 2.87
N VAL A 9 -12.11 4.75 3.34
CA VAL A 9 -12.23 6.18 3.62
C VAL A 9 -11.85 6.98 2.39
N GLN A 10 -12.77 7.82 1.92
CA GLN A 10 -12.64 8.64 0.73
C GLN A 10 -12.16 10.05 1.10
N THR A 11 -11.05 10.49 0.53
CA THR A 11 -10.52 11.84 0.65
C THR A 11 -10.50 12.49 -0.74
N PRO A 12 -11.56 13.24 -1.12
CA PRO A 12 -11.62 13.92 -2.41
C PRO A 12 -10.69 15.13 -2.47
N SER A 13 -10.34 15.55 -3.69
CA SER A 13 -9.73 16.86 -3.95
C SER A 13 -10.60 18.00 -3.40
N LYS A 14 -9.96 19.07 -2.92
CA LYS A 14 -10.66 20.31 -2.53
C LYS A 14 -10.84 21.28 -3.69
N VAL A 15 -10.13 21.06 -4.80
CA VAL A 15 -10.18 21.95 -5.97
C VAL A 15 -11.32 21.52 -6.87
N LEU A 16 -12.26 22.43 -7.07
CA LEU A 16 -13.26 22.27 -8.11
C LEU A 16 -12.60 22.51 -9.46
N LEU A 17 -12.49 21.47 -10.27
CA LEU A 17 -11.93 21.57 -11.61
C LEU A 17 -13.01 22.10 -12.56
N PRO A 18 -12.88 23.33 -13.08
CA PRO A 18 -13.90 23.92 -13.92
C PRO A 18 -14.01 23.21 -15.27
N GLY A 19 -15.20 23.23 -15.89
CA GLY A 19 -15.46 22.55 -17.15
C GLY A 19 -14.58 22.99 -18.31
N PHE A 20 -14.06 24.23 -18.29
CA PHE A 20 -13.15 24.75 -19.32
C PHE A 20 -11.69 24.29 -19.16
N ALA A 21 -11.31 23.74 -18.00
CA ALA A 21 -9.93 23.32 -17.76
C ALA A 21 -9.63 22.03 -18.55
N LYS A 22 -8.45 21.96 -19.17
CA LYS A 22 -7.96 20.69 -19.70
C LYS A 22 -7.68 19.75 -18.54
N LYS A 23 -8.26 18.55 -18.60
CA LYS A 23 -8.16 17.52 -17.56
C LYS A 23 -7.31 16.35 -18.07
N ALA A 24 -6.39 15.86 -17.25
CA ALA A 24 -5.70 14.61 -17.46
C ALA A 24 -6.64 13.42 -17.14
N PRO A 25 -6.33 12.20 -17.58
CA PRO A 25 -7.12 11.03 -17.23
C PRO A 25 -7.13 10.82 -15.70
N PRO A 26 -8.28 10.57 -15.06
CA PRO A 26 -8.37 10.52 -13.61
C PRO A 26 -7.47 9.48 -12.95
N VAL A 27 -6.94 9.80 -11.77
CA VAL A 27 -6.07 8.92 -11.00
C VAL A 27 -6.61 8.66 -9.60
N PHE A 28 -6.61 7.39 -9.20
CA PHE A 28 -7.03 6.96 -7.88
C PHE A 28 -5.80 6.55 -7.06
N PHE A 29 -5.62 7.16 -5.90
CA PHE A 29 -4.61 6.74 -4.95
C PHE A 29 -5.25 5.74 -3.99
N VAL A 30 -4.77 4.51 -3.95
CA VAL A 30 -5.30 3.49 -3.04
C VAL A 30 -4.25 3.19 -1.98
N VAL A 31 -4.54 3.62 -0.77
CA VAL A 31 -3.64 3.63 0.39
C VAL A 31 -3.97 2.46 1.30
N LEU A 32 -2.97 1.67 1.67
CA LEU A 32 -3.08 0.61 2.67
C LEU A 32 -2.10 0.88 3.80
N HIS A 33 -2.62 0.88 5.02
CA HIS A 33 -1.87 1.28 6.21
C HIS A 33 -0.93 0.19 6.75
N GLY A 34 -0.11 0.59 7.74
CA GLY A 34 0.80 -0.31 8.42
C GLY A 34 0.16 -1.13 9.52
N PHE A 35 0.95 -2.03 10.10
CA PHE A 35 0.52 -2.85 11.23
C PHE A 35 0.10 -1.98 12.43
N LEU A 36 -0.99 -2.34 13.12
CA LEU A 36 -1.65 -1.55 14.18
C LEU A 36 -2.15 -0.15 13.77
N ALA A 37 -1.95 0.28 12.53
CA ALA A 37 -2.54 1.53 12.04
C ALA A 37 -3.94 1.28 11.45
N HIS A 38 -4.60 2.35 11.04
CA HIS A 38 -5.80 2.32 10.21
C HIS A 38 -5.91 3.67 9.48
N SER A 39 -6.94 3.86 8.66
CA SER A 39 -7.23 5.08 7.89
C SER A 39 -7.08 6.36 8.72
N GLY A 40 -7.65 6.40 9.93
CA GLY A 40 -7.52 7.51 10.87
C GLY A 40 -6.08 7.85 11.26
N ALA A 41 -5.20 6.85 11.42
CA ALA A 41 -3.78 7.06 11.73
C ALA A 41 -2.99 7.62 10.53
N MET A 42 -3.43 7.36 9.30
CA MET A 42 -2.82 7.89 8.08
C MET A 42 -3.41 9.23 7.61
N ASN A 43 -4.43 9.75 8.29
CA ASN A 43 -5.19 10.90 7.83
C ASN A 43 -4.31 12.14 7.58
N SER A 44 -3.35 12.44 8.46
CA SER A 44 -2.45 13.58 8.29
C SER A 44 -1.62 13.48 7.01
N PHE A 45 -1.04 12.29 6.72
CA PHE A 45 -0.30 12.05 5.49
C PHE A 45 -1.19 12.19 4.25
N VAL A 46 -2.38 11.58 4.27
CA VAL A 46 -3.34 11.63 3.16
C VAL A 46 -3.81 13.07 2.88
N VAL A 47 -4.07 13.84 3.94
CA VAL A 47 -4.44 15.26 3.83
C VAL A 47 -3.29 16.09 3.24
N MET A 48 -2.05 15.85 3.65
CA MET A 48 -0.89 16.55 3.11
C MET A 48 -0.64 16.20 1.64
N LEU A 49 -0.76 14.92 1.27
CA LEU A 49 -0.66 14.48 -0.12
C LEU A 49 -1.76 15.12 -0.98
N ARG A 50 -3.02 15.11 -0.51
CA ARG A 50 -4.12 15.80 -1.20
C ARG A 50 -3.78 17.27 -1.41
N ASN A 51 -3.36 17.98 -0.36
CA ASN A 51 -3.04 19.41 -0.45
C ASN A 51 -1.89 19.68 -1.44
N ALA A 52 -0.89 18.79 -1.51
CA ALA A 52 0.22 18.93 -2.46
C ALA A 52 -0.23 18.76 -3.93
N ILE A 53 -1.14 17.81 -4.19
CA ILE A 53 -1.71 17.63 -5.54
C ILE A 53 -2.69 18.77 -5.88
N ASP A 54 -3.50 19.19 -4.91
CA ASP A 54 -4.40 20.35 -5.06
C ASP A 54 -3.61 21.63 -5.37
N ALA A 55 -2.44 21.84 -4.74
CA ALA A 55 -1.56 22.97 -5.04
C ALA A 55 -1.04 22.94 -6.48
N HIS A 56 -0.74 21.76 -7.02
CA HIS A 56 -0.41 21.62 -8.45
C HIS A 56 -1.59 22.03 -9.33
N ASN A 57 -2.80 21.54 -9.04
CA ASN A 57 -4.00 21.93 -9.79
C ASN A 57 -4.28 23.43 -9.74
N HIS A 58 -4.12 24.07 -8.57
CA HIS A 58 -4.22 25.52 -8.42
C HIS A 58 -3.22 26.25 -9.31
N ALA A 59 -1.94 25.85 -9.29
CA ALA A 59 -0.92 26.47 -10.13
C ALA A 59 -1.23 26.34 -11.63
N VAL A 60 -1.76 25.19 -12.08
CA VAL A 60 -2.20 25.02 -13.47
C VAL A 60 -3.36 25.94 -13.83
N LEU A 61 -4.33 26.11 -12.92
CA LEU A 61 -5.49 26.97 -13.15
C LEU A 61 -5.15 28.46 -13.15
N GLU A 62 -4.14 28.88 -12.38
CA GLU A 62 -3.71 30.28 -12.29
C GLU A 62 -2.81 30.73 -13.44
N THR A 63 -2.02 29.82 -14.02
CA THR A 63 -1.01 30.16 -15.03
C THR A 63 -1.58 30.44 -16.42
N ASN A 64 -2.88 30.17 -16.67
CA ASN A 64 -3.52 30.23 -18.00
C ASN A 64 -2.73 29.49 -19.10
N ASP A 65 -1.83 28.57 -18.71
CA ASP A 65 -1.04 27.76 -19.61
C ASP A 65 -1.94 26.76 -20.33
N GLN A 66 -2.01 26.86 -21.66
CA GLN A 66 -2.84 25.98 -22.48
C GLN A 66 -2.25 24.57 -22.64
N THR A 67 -1.03 24.33 -22.19
CA THR A 67 -0.34 23.04 -22.32
C THR A 67 -0.49 22.16 -21.08
N SER A 68 -0.52 22.76 -19.89
CA SER A 68 -0.72 22.07 -18.62
C SER A 68 -2.14 21.50 -18.49
N LYS A 69 -2.25 20.36 -17.81
CA LYS A 69 -3.52 19.68 -17.52
C LYS A 69 -3.73 19.60 -16.02
N THR A 70 -4.93 19.94 -15.56
CA THR A 70 -5.33 19.62 -14.20
C THR A 70 -5.48 18.12 -14.03
N LEU A 71 -5.15 17.59 -12.87
CA LEU A 71 -5.29 16.18 -12.53
C LEU A 71 -6.56 15.95 -11.70
N PRO A 72 -7.62 15.35 -12.26
CA PRO A 72 -8.70 14.79 -11.45
C PRO A 72 -8.17 13.63 -10.63
N PHE A 73 -8.31 13.69 -9.31
CA PHE A 73 -7.84 12.61 -8.45
C PHE A 73 -8.75 12.35 -7.25
N HIS A 74 -8.60 11.15 -6.70
CA HIS A 74 -9.26 10.76 -5.46
C HIS A 74 -8.36 9.84 -4.64
N ILE A 75 -8.27 10.07 -3.33
CA ILE A 75 -7.50 9.23 -2.43
C ILE A 75 -8.46 8.34 -1.62
N ILE A 76 -8.21 7.04 -1.64
CA ILE A 76 -8.98 6.02 -0.93
C ILE A 76 -8.02 5.34 0.04
N THR A 77 -8.32 5.40 1.34
CA THR A 77 -7.56 4.66 2.36
C THR A 77 -8.37 3.48 2.84
N LEU A 78 -7.80 2.29 2.75
CA LEU A 78 -8.44 1.04 3.15
C LEU A 78 -7.99 0.65 4.55
N ASP A 79 -8.94 0.31 5.42
CA ASP A 79 -8.65 -0.40 6.66
C ASP A 79 -8.49 -1.88 6.33
N ALA A 80 -7.37 -2.49 6.68
CA ALA A 80 -7.18 -3.94 6.54
C ALA A 80 -8.11 -4.71 7.50
N ARG A 81 -8.39 -5.99 7.23
CA ARG A 81 -9.04 -6.86 8.21
C ARG A 81 -8.36 -6.76 9.58
N ASN A 82 -9.11 -6.90 10.66
CA ASN A 82 -8.63 -6.77 12.04
C ASN A 82 -8.11 -5.36 12.42
N HIS A 83 -8.39 -4.33 11.61
CA HIS A 83 -8.03 -2.94 11.89
C HIS A 83 -9.20 -1.99 11.65
N GLY A 84 -9.20 -0.87 12.37
CA GLY A 84 -10.10 0.26 12.12
C GLY A 84 -11.60 -0.11 12.15
N LEU A 85 -12.25 0.10 11.01
CA LEU A 85 -13.68 -0.18 10.80
C LEU A 85 -13.93 -1.41 9.92
N SER A 86 -12.87 -2.07 9.44
CA SER A 86 -12.98 -3.32 8.70
C SER A 86 -13.30 -4.51 9.64
N PRO A 87 -13.90 -5.59 9.12
CA PRO A 87 -14.27 -6.75 9.93
C PRO A 87 -13.10 -7.34 10.72
N HIS A 88 -13.36 -7.69 11.98
CA HIS A 88 -12.46 -8.51 12.78
C HIS A 88 -12.72 -9.97 12.46
N THR A 89 -11.66 -10.73 12.23
CA THR A 89 -11.68 -12.14 11.85
C THR A 89 -10.67 -12.92 12.68
N ALA A 90 -10.74 -14.25 12.65
CA ALA A 90 -9.80 -15.11 13.35
C ALA A 90 -8.39 -15.18 12.71
N THR A 91 -8.19 -14.56 11.53
CA THR A 91 -6.95 -14.70 10.76
C THR A 91 -6.43 -13.37 10.24
N HIS A 92 -5.12 -13.24 10.27
CA HIS A 92 -4.43 -12.07 9.74
C HIS A 92 -3.09 -12.55 9.18
N ASN A 93 -2.99 -12.72 7.87
CA ASN A 93 -1.76 -13.13 7.19
C ASN A 93 -1.70 -12.48 5.82
N LEU A 94 -0.52 -12.48 5.21
CA LEU A 94 -0.29 -11.77 3.96
C LEU A 94 -1.18 -12.26 2.81
N GLU A 95 -1.47 -13.57 2.75
CA GLU A 95 -2.34 -14.14 1.70
C GLU A 95 -3.76 -13.59 1.81
N ASN A 96 -4.32 -13.64 3.01
CA ASN A 96 -5.62 -13.06 3.35
C ASN A 96 -5.70 -11.55 3.03
N LEU A 97 -4.63 -10.79 3.32
CA LEU A 97 -4.58 -9.35 3.03
C LEU A 97 -4.56 -9.06 1.53
N VAL A 98 -3.84 -9.88 0.75
CA VAL A 98 -3.82 -9.77 -0.71
C VAL A 98 -5.17 -10.18 -1.30
N GLU A 99 -5.80 -11.22 -0.75
CA GLU A 99 -7.14 -11.67 -1.17
C GLU A 99 -8.18 -10.57 -0.95
N ASP A 100 -8.18 -9.91 0.21
CA ASP A 100 -9.07 -8.77 0.48
C ASP A 100 -8.82 -7.59 -0.46
N LEU A 101 -7.54 -7.24 -0.67
CA LEU A 101 -7.18 -6.15 -1.58
C LEU A 101 -7.63 -6.46 -3.01
N SER A 102 -7.42 -7.69 -3.46
CA SER A 102 -7.83 -8.17 -4.79
C SER A 102 -9.35 -8.10 -4.92
N HIS A 103 -10.08 -8.62 -3.93
CA HIS A 103 -11.54 -8.56 -3.90
C HIS A 103 -12.05 -7.12 -3.96
N TYR A 104 -11.49 -6.20 -3.16
CA TYR A 104 -11.83 -4.79 -3.18
C TYR A 104 -11.60 -4.17 -4.57
N LEU A 105 -10.43 -4.39 -5.17
CA LEU A 105 -10.06 -3.83 -6.47
C LEU A 105 -10.91 -4.35 -7.62
N GLU A 106 -11.38 -5.60 -7.53
CA GLU A 106 -12.17 -6.25 -8.58
C GLU A 106 -13.67 -5.99 -8.46
N ASN A 107 -14.20 -5.83 -7.24
CA ASN A 107 -15.65 -5.80 -7.01
C ASN A 107 -16.16 -4.43 -6.53
N ASP A 108 -15.46 -3.79 -5.59
CA ASP A 108 -15.93 -2.56 -4.93
C ASP A 108 -15.38 -1.30 -5.60
N PHE A 109 -14.09 -1.32 -5.93
CA PHE A 109 -13.38 -0.22 -6.55
C PHE A 109 -13.98 0.21 -7.91
N PRO A 110 -14.35 -0.70 -8.84
CA PRO A 110 -14.90 -0.28 -10.14
C PRO A 110 -16.18 0.54 -10.01
N ARG A 111 -17.04 0.23 -9.03
CA ARG A 111 -18.26 1.01 -8.76
C ARG A 111 -17.92 2.42 -8.28
N THR A 112 -16.94 2.53 -7.40
CA THR A 112 -16.44 3.81 -6.88
C THR A 112 -15.80 4.64 -7.99
N ALA A 113 -14.92 4.02 -8.79
CA ALA A 113 -14.23 4.66 -9.90
C ALA A 113 -15.22 5.17 -10.96
N SER A 114 -16.17 4.34 -11.39
CA SER A 114 -17.19 4.74 -12.37
C SER A 114 -18.04 5.92 -11.89
N ARG A 115 -18.45 5.92 -10.61
CA ARG A 115 -19.21 7.02 -10.01
C ARG A 115 -18.42 8.34 -10.00
N LEU A 116 -17.15 8.28 -9.62
CA LEU A 116 -16.30 9.47 -9.49
C LEU A 116 -15.83 9.99 -10.86
N SER A 117 -15.41 9.10 -11.76
CA SER A 117 -15.06 9.45 -13.14
C SER A 117 -16.26 10.06 -13.88
N GLY A 118 -17.45 9.50 -13.71
CA GLY A 118 -18.68 10.07 -14.28
C GLY A 118 -19.00 11.48 -13.76
N ALA A 119 -18.56 11.85 -12.55
CA ALA A 119 -18.73 13.20 -12.03
C ALA A 119 -17.74 14.19 -12.66
N TRP A 120 -16.49 13.78 -12.90
CA TRP A 120 -15.45 14.66 -13.49
C TRP A 120 -15.62 14.88 -14.99
N MET A 121 -16.24 13.92 -15.69
CA MET A 121 -16.33 13.86 -17.16
C MET A 121 -17.67 14.37 -17.73
N ARG A 122 -18.61 14.85 -16.89
CA ARG A 122 -19.91 15.38 -17.35
C ARG A 122 -19.84 16.75 -18.04
N ASP A 123 -18.71 17.45 -17.97
CA ASP A 123 -18.59 18.84 -18.45
C ASP A 123 -18.21 19.00 -19.93
N GLY A 124 -18.37 17.96 -20.76
CA GLY A 124 -18.29 18.09 -22.23
C GLY A 124 -16.89 18.31 -22.81
N SER A 125 -15.83 18.02 -22.06
CA SER A 125 -14.47 17.95 -22.60
C SER A 125 -14.32 16.74 -23.53
N ASP A 126 -13.82 16.99 -24.74
CA ASP A 126 -13.63 16.00 -25.80
C ASP A 126 -12.54 14.99 -25.38
N HIS A 127 -12.97 13.87 -24.82
CA HIS A 127 -12.09 12.80 -24.38
C HIS A 127 -12.18 11.65 -25.37
N GLY A 128 -11.03 11.22 -25.90
CA GLY A 128 -10.94 10.00 -26.69
C GLY A 128 -11.55 8.84 -25.91
N HIS A 129 -12.35 8.02 -26.59
CA HIS A 129 -13.09 6.88 -26.02
C HIS A 129 -12.19 5.89 -25.24
N ASP A 130 -10.87 5.95 -25.42
CA ASP A 130 -9.85 5.10 -24.79
C ASP A 130 -9.40 5.58 -23.39
N ASP A 131 -9.49 6.87 -23.05
CA ASP A 131 -8.98 7.42 -21.77
C ASP A 131 -9.80 6.97 -20.53
N VAL A 132 -10.97 6.38 -20.76
CA VAL A 132 -11.93 5.92 -19.73
C VAL A 132 -11.89 4.39 -19.55
N ALA A 133 -11.16 3.65 -20.39
CA ALA A 133 -11.30 2.20 -20.48
C ALA A 133 -10.74 1.44 -19.26
N ARG A 134 -9.76 2.02 -18.53
CA ARG A 134 -9.11 1.36 -17.38
C ARG A 134 -8.79 2.34 -16.25
N PRO A 135 -9.33 2.17 -15.03
CA PRO A 135 -8.97 3.01 -13.89
C PRO A 135 -7.47 3.00 -13.63
N ARG A 136 -6.87 4.20 -13.54
CA ARG A 136 -5.45 4.40 -13.22
C ARG A 136 -5.28 4.48 -11.70
N VAL A 137 -4.44 3.62 -11.14
CA VAL A 137 -4.20 3.50 -9.70
C VAL A 137 -2.74 3.83 -9.37
N VAL A 138 -2.52 4.67 -8.36
CA VAL A 138 -1.24 4.75 -7.65
C VAL A 138 -1.39 4.00 -6.33
N ALA A 139 -0.65 2.91 -6.18
CA ALA A 139 -0.63 2.12 -4.97
C ALA A 139 0.24 2.80 -3.92
N ILE A 140 -0.27 2.98 -2.71
CA ILE A 140 0.52 3.48 -1.58
C ILE A 140 0.37 2.49 -0.44
N GLY A 141 1.49 2.01 0.08
CA GLY A 141 1.50 1.09 1.21
C GLY A 141 2.45 1.57 2.30
N HIS A 142 2.04 1.50 3.56
CA HIS A 142 2.96 1.64 4.69
C HIS A 142 3.15 0.30 5.38
N SER A 143 4.39 -0.08 5.69
CA SER A 143 4.69 -1.30 6.44
C SER A 143 3.96 -2.52 5.86
N MET A 144 3.09 -3.19 6.63
CA MET A 144 2.21 -4.26 6.15
C MET A 144 1.51 -3.92 4.82
N GLY A 145 0.98 -2.70 4.66
CA GLY A 145 0.37 -2.27 3.41
C GLY A 145 1.33 -2.23 2.22
N SER A 146 2.62 -1.92 2.44
CA SER A 146 3.66 -2.02 1.39
C SER A 146 3.80 -3.46 0.90
N ILE A 147 3.94 -4.41 1.81
CA ILE A 147 4.19 -5.81 1.44
C ILE A 147 2.94 -6.49 0.86
N THR A 148 1.73 -6.08 1.29
CA THR A 148 0.48 -6.51 0.65
C THR A 148 0.40 -6.05 -0.80
N TRP A 149 0.64 -4.76 -1.08
CA TRP A 149 0.70 -4.26 -2.46
C TRP A 149 1.79 -4.94 -3.29
N THR A 150 2.95 -5.15 -2.67
CA THR A 150 4.09 -5.83 -3.31
C THR A 150 3.70 -7.24 -3.77
N ARG A 151 3.14 -8.05 -2.87
CA ARG A 151 2.71 -9.41 -3.21
C ARG A 151 1.60 -9.39 -4.27
N TYR A 152 0.61 -8.52 -4.14
CA TYR A 152 -0.44 -8.35 -5.16
C TYR A 152 0.15 -8.09 -6.55
N LEU A 153 1.13 -7.19 -6.67
CA LEU A 153 1.79 -6.88 -7.93
C LEU A 153 2.64 -8.05 -8.45
N MET A 154 3.33 -8.76 -7.56
CA MET A 154 4.09 -9.96 -7.92
C MET A 154 3.21 -11.06 -8.48
N ASP A 155 2.09 -11.34 -7.82
CA ASP A 155 1.13 -12.38 -8.22
C ASP A 155 0.48 -12.05 -9.57
N ARG A 156 0.18 -10.76 -9.79
CA ARG A 156 -0.31 -10.26 -11.07
C ARG A 156 0.73 -10.37 -12.18
N TYR A 157 1.99 -10.02 -11.92
CA TYR A 157 3.07 -10.15 -12.90
C TYR A 157 3.30 -11.62 -13.28
N LEU A 158 3.40 -12.49 -12.29
CA LEU A 158 3.48 -13.94 -12.43
C LEU A 158 2.37 -14.52 -13.32
N SER A 159 1.13 -14.15 -13.02
CA SER A 159 -0.05 -14.59 -13.77
C SER A 159 -0.02 -14.11 -15.22
N SER A 160 0.53 -12.93 -15.48
CA SER A 160 0.66 -12.37 -16.83
C SER A 160 1.76 -13.09 -17.62
N PHE A 161 2.89 -13.39 -16.97
CA PHE A 161 4.00 -14.12 -17.57
C PHE A 161 3.58 -15.54 -17.98
N ALA A 162 2.92 -16.28 -17.08
CA ALA A 162 2.42 -17.63 -17.35
C ALA A 162 1.38 -17.69 -18.49
N LYS A 163 0.60 -16.62 -18.68
CA LYS A 163 -0.33 -16.50 -19.82
C LYS A 163 0.42 -16.22 -21.14
N GLY A 164 1.49 -15.43 -21.10
CA GLY A 164 2.34 -15.13 -22.25
C GLY A 164 3.08 -16.36 -22.79
N GLU A 165 3.62 -17.20 -21.91
CA GLU A 165 4.29 -18.45 -22.31
C GLU A 165 3.34 -19.49 -22.91
N LYS A 166 2.10 -19.60 -22.38
CA LYS A 166 1.07 -20.46 -22.98
C LYS A 166 0.60 -20.00 -24.36
N GLY A 167 0.84 -18.74 -24.73
CA GLY A 167 0.56 -18.21 -26.06
C GLY A 167 1.67 -18.45 -27.09
N GLN A 168 2.85 -18.94 -26.67
CA GLN A 168 4.02 -19.16 -27.54
C GLN A 168 4.54 -20.61 -27.55
N GLY A 169 3.76 -21.57 -27.03
CA GLY A 169 4.10 -22.99 -27.05
C GLY A 169 3.74 -23.68 -28.39
N LEU A 170 4.79 -24.11 -29.10
CA LEU A 170 4.81 -25.00 -30.27
C LEU A 170 3.62 -25.98 -30.38
N GLU A 171 2.91 -25.92 -31.50
CA GLU A 171 1.96 -26.94 -31.95
C GLU A 171 2.69 -28.30 -32.12
N GLY A 172 2.47 -29.21 -31.19
CA GLY A 172 2.71 -30.65 -31.37
C GLY A 172 1.41 -31.35 -31.77
N PRO A 173 1.44 -32.42 -32.58
CA PRO A 173 0.26 -32.92 -33.26
C PRO A 173 -0.76 -33.55 -32.29
N SER A 174 -2.00 -33.12 -32.51
CA SER A 174 -3.25 -33.58 -31.92
C SER A 174 -3.41 -35.10 -31.89
N ILE A 175 -3.79 -35.64 -30.72
CA ILE A 175 -4.63 -36.84 -30.63
C ILE A 175 -5.88 -36.46 -29.85
N ALA A 176 -7.03 -36.57 -30.52
CA ALA A 176 -8.34 -36.19 -30.05
C ALA A 176 -8.95 -37.22 -29.08
N ALA A 177 -9.71 -36.73 -28.10
CA ALA A 177 -10.87 -37.42 -27.52
C ALA A 177 -11.96 -36.38 -27.16
N PRO A 178 -13.26 -36.65 -27.36
CA PRO A 178 -14.28 -35.61 -27.39
C PRO A 178 -15.04 -35.40 -26.06
N SER A 179 -15.42 -34.13 -25.84
CA SER A 179 -16.58 -33.60 -25.09
C SER A 179 -16.53 -33.55 -23.54
N PRO A 180 -17.38 -32.73 -22.86
CA PRO A 180 -18.33 -31.72 -23.35
C PRO A 180 -18.11 -30.29 -22.77
N SER A 181 -18.74 -29.35 -23.46
CA SER A 181 -18.93 -27.94 -23.12
C SER A 181 -19.32 -27.66 -21.66
N LYS A 182 -18.49 -26.88 -20.96
CA LYS A 182 -18.95 -25.90 -19.97
C LYS A 182 -18.13 -24.63 -20.12
N ASN A 183 -18.84 -23.54 -20.38
CA ASN A 183 -18.37 -22.17 -20.51
C ASN A 183 -17.24 -21.87 -19.52
N VAL A 184 -16.01 -21.87 -20.01
CA VAL A 184 -14.87 -21.26 -19.31
C VAL A 184 -15.09 -19.76 -19.46
N SER A 185 -15.56 -19.13 -18.38
CA SER A 185 -15.48 -17.69 -18.25
C SER A 185 -14.04 -17.28 -18.55
N SER A 186 -13.88 -16.47 -19.59
CA SER A 186 -12.62 -15.78 -19.87
C SER A 186 -12.27 -14.96 -18.63
N ALA A 187 -11.36 -15.48 -17.81
CA ALA A 187 -10.87 -14.81 -16.61
C ALA A 187 -10.35 -13.43 -17.01
N ALA A 188 -11.11 -12.40 -16.62
CA ALA A 188 -10.94 -11.02 -16.99
C ALA A 188 -9.46 -10.60 -16.85
N GLN A 189 -8.90 -10.03 -17.91
CA GLN A 189 -7.73 -9.16 -17.75
C GLN A 189 -8.10 -8.12 -16.69
N SER A 190 -7.30 -7.98 -15.63
CA SER A 190 -7.61 -7.03 -14.55
C SER A 190 -7.84 -5.65 -15.16
N SER A 191 -9.03 -5.10 -14.93
CA SER A 191 -9.53 -3.89 -15.57
C SER A 191 -8.80 -2.60 -15.15
N LEU A 192 -7.87 -2.66 -14.19
CA LEU A 192 -7.15 -1.51 -13.65
C LEU A 192 -5.68 -1.48 -14.08
N GLU A 193 -5.16 -0.27 -14.24
CA GLU A 193 -3.75 0.02 -14.53
C GLU A 193 -3.06 0.58 -13.28
N VAL A 194 -2.08 -0.13 -12.71
CA VAL A 194 -1.26 0.41 -11.61
C VAL A 194 -0.11 1.21 -12.20
N LYS A 195 -0.11 2.54 -12.01
CA LYS A 195 0.88 3.48 -12.54
C LYS A 195 2.18 3.51 -11.74
N GLY A 196 2.13 3.15 -10.46
CA GLY A 196 3.30 3.12 -9.59
C GLY A 196 2.95 2.63 -8.19
N LEU A 197 3.98 2.20 -7.46
CA LEU A 197 3.92 1.81 -6.06
C LEU A 197 4.79 2.76 -5.21
N VAL A 198 4.18 3.38 -4.22
CA VAL A 198 4.88 4.05 -3.13
C VAL A 198 4.92 3.11 -1.93
N SER A 199 6.10 2.58 -1.63
CA SER A 199 6.36 1.72 -0.48
C SER A 199 7.02 2.51 0.65
N LEU A 200 6.32 2.66 1.76
CA LEU A 200 6.78 3.35 2.96
C LEU A 200 7.25 2.32 4.00
N ASP A 201 8.56 2.32 4.22
CA ASP A 201 9.33 1.63 5.26
C ASP A 201 9.13 0.11 5.43
N LEU A 202 8.81 -0.61 4.35
CA LEU A 202 8.93 -2.07 4.35
C LEU A 202 9.18 -2.61 2.93
N PRO A 203 10.42 -3.02 2.61
CA PRO A 203 10.73 -3.69 1.37
C PRO A 203 10.21 -5.14 1.38
N PRO A 204 10.36 -5.88 0.26
CA PRO A 204 9.85 -7.26 0.14
C PRO A 204 10.66 -8.24 1.00
N ILE A 205 10.35 -8.33 2.29
CA ILE A 205 11.01 -9.23 3.25
C ILE A 205 10.28 -10.57 3.25
N VAL A 206 11.03 -11.65 3.03
CA VAL A 206 10.54 -13.04 3.20
C VAL A 206 10.68 -13.51 4.65
N ARG A 207 9.87 -14.49 5.05
CA ARG A 207 9.81 -15.02 6.43
C ARG A 207 11.17 -15.41 6.98
N SER A 208 12.00 -16.11 6.22
CA SER A 208 13.35 -16.52 6.62
C SER A 208 14.33 -15.36 6.87
N HIS A 209 14.04 -14.16 6.37
CA HIS A 209 14.87 -12.96 6.53
C HIS A 209 14.33 -11.98 7.57
N MET A 210 13.23 -12.33 8.25
CA MET A 210 12.73 -11.57 9.39
C MET A 210 13.77 -11.55 10.51
N THR A 211 14.00 -10.36 11.08
CA THR A 211 14.89 -10.20 12.23
C THR A 211 14.10 -10.06 13.51
N ALA A 212 14.65 -10.55 14.61
CA ALA A 212 14.06 -10.37 15.93
C ALA A 212 13.84 -8.89 16.27
N LYS A 213 14.73 -7.99 15.82
CA LYS A 213 14.56 -6.54 16.02
C LYS A 213 13.27 -6.01 15.40
N LEU A 214 12.95 -6.43 14.17
CA LEU A 214 11.74 -6.02 13.46
C LEU A 214 10.47 -6.53 14.16
N THR A 215 10.47 -7.78 14.61
CA THR A 215 9.31 -8.37 15.30
C THR A 215 9.14 -7.88 16.72
N ASN A 216 10.24 -7.74 17.45
CA ASN A 216 10.19 -7.40 18.87
C ASN A 216 9.62 -6.00 19.08
N GLU A 217 9.96 -5.02 18.23
CA GLU A 217 9.37 -3.67 18.35
C GLU A 217 7.84 -3.69 18.26
N LEU A 218 7.28 -4.49 17.34
CA LEU A 218 5.82 -4.61 17.20
C LEU A 218 5.19 -5.44 18.32
N ILE A 219 5.87 -6.50 18.77
CA ILE A 219 5.43 -7.33 19.90
C ILE A 219 5.41 -6.51 21.18
N ASP A 220 6.43 -5.67 21.42
CA ASP A 220 6.52 -4.81 22.59
C ASP A 220 5.30 -3.88 22.63
N ILE A 221 4.92 -3.23 21.52
CA ILE A 221 3.72 -2.40 21.45
C ILE A 221 2.46 -3.22 21.80
N ILE A 222 2.33 -4.44 21.27
CA ILE A 222 1.20 -5.33 21.58
C ILE A 222 1.13 -5.70 23.06
N GLU A 223 2.27 -6.02 23.70
CA GLU A 223 2.29 -6.35 25.12
C GLU A 223 1.86 -5.16 25.98
N HIS A 224 2.29 -3.95 25.62
CA HIS A 224 1.77 -2.75 26.28
C HIS A 224 0.25 -2.59 26.06
N MET A 225 -0.26 -2.79 24.84
CA MET A 225 -1.69 -2.70 24.55
C MET A 225 -2.52 -3.76 25.29
N LYS A 226 -1.97 -4.94 25.55
CA LYS A 226 -2.61 -6.00 26.37
C LYS A 226 -2.63 -5.65 27.86
N ALA A 227 -1.65 -4.89 28.33
CA ALA A 227 -1.57 -4.46 29.73
C ALA A 227 -2.53 -3.29 30.07
N VAL A 228 -3.09 -2.62 29.06
CA VAL A 228 -4.05 -1.53 29.23
C VAL A 228 -5.37 -2.05 29.79
N ASN A 229 -5.78 -1.50 30.92
CA ASN A 229 -7.11 -1.70 31.48
C ASN A 229 -8.11 -0.78 30.78
N LEU A 230 -8.79 -1.31 29.76
CA LEU A 230 -9.81 -0.56 29.02
C LEU A 230 -10.98 -0.10 29.91
N ASP A 231 -11.31 -0.82 30.97
CA ASP A 231 -12.40 -0.44 31.88
C ASP A 231 -12.10 0.83 32.67
N ALA A 232 -10.82 1.19 32.81
CA ALA A 232 -10.39 2.43 33.48
C ALA A 232 -10.46 3.67 32.57
N ILE A 233 -10.76 3.49 31.27
CA ILE A 233 -10.73 4.56 30.28
C ILE A 233 -12.15 5.03 29.96
N SER A 234 -12.47 6.25 30.36
CA SER A 234 -13.76 6.89 30.08
C SER A 234 -13.67 8.01 29.04
N ASP A 235 -12.48 8.54 28.80
CA ASP A 235 -12.20 9.61 27.86
C ASP A 235 -10.75 9.52 27.35
N LEU A 236 -10.36 10.44 26.47
CA LEU A 236 -9.00 10.45 25.91
C LEU A 236 -7.94 10.77 26.97
N ARG A 237 -8.28 11.50 28.03
CA ARG A 237 -7.34 11.91 29.09
C ARG A 237 -6.99 10.71 29.98
N SER A 238 -8.00 10.05 30.53
CA SER A 238 -7.86 8.79 31.26
C SER A 238 -7.16 7.73 30.40
N GLY A 239 -7.41 7.70 29.09
CA GLY A 239 -6.66 6.88 28.15
C GLY A 239 -5.15 7.18 28.14
N GLN A 240 -4.73 8.45 28.11
CA GLN A 240 -3.31 8.81 28.19
C GLN A 240 -2.69 8.41 29.53
N GLU A 241 -3.41 8.64 30.63
CA GLU A 241 -2.96 8.30 31.98
C GLU A 241 -2.75 6.79 32.11
N GLU A 242 -3.67 5.99 31.57
CA GLU A 242 -3.58 4.53 31.54
C GLU A 242 -2.45 4.04 30.63
N PHE A 243 -2.27 4.63 29.44
CA PHE A 243 -1.14 4.29 28.57
C PHE A 243 0.21 4.54 29.26
N TYR A 244 0.32 5.64 30.00
CA TYR A 244 1.53 5.95 30.76
C TYR A 244 1.75 4.96 31.90
N ARG A 245 0.69 4.58 32.64
CA ARG A 245 0.73 3.55 33.69
C ARG A 245 1.23 2.21 33.17
N CYS A 246 0.84 1.85 31.95
CA CYS A 246 1.24 0.60 31.32
C CYS A 246 2.65 0.61 30.71
N GLY A 247 3.39 1.74 30.79
CA GLY A 247 4.77 1.83 30.28
C GLY A 247 4.90 2.42 28.87
N ILE A 248 3.82 2.92 28.27
CA ILE A 248 3.84 3.53 26.93
C ILE A 248 4.36 4.97 27.05
N HIS A 249 5.67 5.13 27.21
CA HIS A 249 6.31 6.44 27.40
C HIS A 249 6.69 7.14 26.10
N ASP A 250 6.84 6.41 25.00
CA ASP A 250 7.05 7.02 23.68
C ASP A 250 5.75 7.68 23.19
N ILE A 251 5.82 8.98 22.89
CA ILE A 251 4.66 9.78 22.44
C ILE A 251 4.07 9.26 21.13
N ARG A 252 4.89 8.67 20.25
CA ARG A 252 4.47 8.09 18.97
C ARG A 252 3.65 6.83 19.19
N VAL A 253 4.11 5.96 20.09
CA VAL A 253 3.39 4.74 20.46
C VAL A 253 2.09 5.10 21.18
N ARG A 254 2.10 6.06 22.11
CA ARG A 254 0.85 6.59 22.69
C ARG A 254 -0.09 7.15 21.64
N GLY A 255 0.41 7.92 20.68
CA GLY A 255 -0.38 8.44 19.57
C GLY A 255 -1.05 7.33 18.78
N LEU A 256 -0.31 6.28 18.43
CA LEU A 256 -0.83 5.09 17.75
C LEU A 256 -1.91 4.38 18.58
N CYS A 257 -1.66 4.11 19.86
CA CYS A 257 -2.66 3.51 20.76
C CYS A 257 -3.91 4.39 20.87
N THR A 258 -3.75 5.71 20.96
CA THR A 258 -4.85 6.68 21.01
C THR A 258 -5.71 6.60 19.75
N THR A 259 -5.10 6.48 18.57
CA THR A 259 -5.89 6.33 17.32
C THR A 259 -6.72 5.05 17.32
N ASN A 260 -6.20 3.97 17.93
CA ASN A 260 -6.88 2.69 18.06
C ASN A 260 -7.92 2.65 19.18
N LEU A 261 -7.95 3.63 20.07
CA LEU A 261 -8.95 3.69 21.13
C LEU A 261 -10.32 4.05 20.52
N ARG A 262 -11.32 3.24 20.81
CA ARG A 262 -12.73 3.49 20.50
C ARG A 262 -13.49 3.67 21.80
N LEU A 263 -14.12 4.83 21.97
CA LEU A 263 -15.03 5.11 23.06
C LEU A 263 -16.46 5.07 22.51
N GLN A 264 -17.29 4.19 23.06
CA GLN A 264 -18.71 4.09 22.73
C GLN A 264 -19.52 4.33 24.00
N LEU A 265 -20.71 4.93 23.87
CA LEU A 265 -21.63 5.01 25.00
C LEU A 265 -22.07 3.61 25.42
N ASP A 266 -22.08 3.36 26.72
CA ASP A 266 -22.63 2.12 27.27
C ASP A 266 -24.14 2.09 27.01
N PRO A 267 -24.67 1.07 26.30
CA PRO A 267 -26.11 0.95 26.08
C PRO A 267 -26.92 0.85 27.38
N SER A 268 -26.30 0.39 28.46
CA SER A 268 -26.92 0.23 29.78
C SER A 268 -26.74 1.45 30.70
N ASP A 269 -25.77 2.32 30.42
CA ASP A 269 -25.52 3.56 31.15
C ASP A 269 -25.08 4.68 30.19
N PRO A 270 -26.00 5.56 29.75
CA PRO A 270 -25.70 6.63 28.81
C PRO A 270 -24.69 7.66 29.30
N MET A 271 -24.31 7.66 30.59
CA MET A 271 -23.28 8.53 31.15
C MET A 271 -21.88 7.89 31.13
N ARG A 272 -21.80 6.59 30.83
CA ARG A 272 -20.56 5.82 30.80
C ARG A 272 -20.09 5.60 29.36
N HIS A 273 -18.79 5.73 29.15
CA HIS A 273 -18.15 5.26 27.92
C HIS A 273 -17.46 3.92 28.16
N VAL A 274 -17.62 3.01 27.21
CA VAL A 274 -16.91 1.73 27.13
C VAL A 274 -15.77 1.89 26.13
N ALA A 275 -14.54 1.68 26.61
CA ALA A 275 -13.36 1.68 25.77
C ALA A 275 -13.13 0.30 25.13
N SER A 276 -12.71 0.31 23.88
CA SER A 276 -12.32 -0.89 23.14
C SER A 276 -11.24 -0.57 22.12
N TRP A 277 -10.48 -1.59 21.70
CA TRP A 277 -9.54 -1.45 20.60
C TRP A 277 -10.25 -1.54 19.24
N LYS A 278 -9.90 -0.65 18.31
CA LYS A 278 -10.31 -0.74 16.90
C LYS A 278 -9.61 -1.88 16.16
N CYS A 279 -8.55 -2.43 16.71
CA CYS A 279 -7.80 -3.53 16.15
C CYS A 279 -7.95 -4.82 16.99
N ASN A 280 -7.85 -5.98 16.33
CA ASN A 280 -7.96 -7.28 16.99
C ASN A 280 -6.60 -7.74 17.55
N VAL A 281 -6.22 -7.21 18.72
CA VAL A 281 -4.88 -7.39 19.31
C VAL A 281 -4.42 -8.86 19.39
N PRO A 282 -5.24 -9.83 19.86
CA PRO A 282 -4.81 -11.23 19.93
C PRO A 282 -4.47 -11.86 18.57
N VAL A 283 -5.25 -11.55 17.52
CA VAL A 283 -5.01 -12.09 16.18
C VAL A 283 -3.79 -11.44 15.54
N LEU A 284 -3.61 -10.13 15.78
CA LEU A 284 -2.44 -9.38 15.35
C LEU A 284 -1.15 -9.90 16.02
N GLU A 285 -1.20 -10.21 17.31
CA GLU A 285 -0.08 -10.83 18.03
C GLU A 285 0.33 -12.16 17.38
N HIS A 286 -0.64 -13.04 17.17
CA HIS A 286 -0.39 -14.33 16.53
C HIS A 286 0.28 -14.17 15.17
N SER A 287 -0.21 -13.24 14.36
CA SER A 287 0.28 -12.94 13.01
C SER A 287 1.75 -12.51 12.95
N ILE A 288 2.20 -11.67 13.88
CA ILE A 288 3.61 -11.28 13.96
C ILE A 288 4.45 -12.46 14.45
N ARG A 289 4.01 -13.15 15.52
CA ARG A 289 4.77 -14.25 16.12
C ARG A 289 4.95 -15.42 15.15
N SER A 290 3.97 -15.67 14.27
CA SER A 290 4.06 -16.70 13.23
C SER A 290 4.85 -16.24 11.98
N GLY A 291 5.15 -14.94 11.86
CA GLY A 291 5.80 -14.36 10.69
C GLY A 291 4.90 -14.33 9.44
N GLU A 292 3.61 -14.64 9.57
CA GLU A 292 2.72 -14.82 8.43
C GLU A 292 2.35 -13.52 7.69
N LEU A 293 2.74 -12.36 8.25
CA LEU A 293 2.69 -11.05 7.59
C LEU A 293 3.72 -10.89 6.47
N PHE A 294 4.79 -11.67 6.49
CA PHE A 294 5.89 -11.56 5.55
C PHE A 294 5.69 -12.47 4.33
N LEU A 295 6.44 -12.18 3.25
CA LEU A 295 6.41 -12.98 2.04
C LEU A 295 6.82 -14.42 2.34
N PRO A 296 6.10 -15.43 1.81
CA PRO A 296 6.58 -16.81 1.87
C PRO A 296 7.98 -16.94 1.27
N ASP A 297 8.77 -17.89 1.76
CA ASP A 297 10.14 -18.10 1.27
C ASP A 297 10.20 -18.51 -0.22
N SER A 298 9.09 -18.96 -0.80
CA SER A 298 8.96 -19.17 -2.24
C SER A 298 9.15 -17.89 -3.06
N TYR A 299 9.04 -16.71 -2.44
CA TYR A 299 9.31 -15.43 -3.07
C TYR A 299 10.77 -14.99 -2.92
N TYR A 300 11.62 -15.78 -2.27
CA TYR A 300 13.01 -15.41 -2.05
C TYR A 300 13.79 -15.38 -3.37
N LYS A 301 14.52 -14.29 -3.60
CA LYS A 301 15.52 -14.17 -4.66
C LYS A 301 16.89 -14.05 -4.07
N ARG A 302 17.80 -14.91 -4.49
CA ARG A 302 19.21 -14.79 -4.13
C ARG A 302 19.80 -13.61 -4.90
N ALA A 303 20.42 -12.67 -4.19
CA ALA A 303 21.33 -11.74 -4.84
C ALA A 303 22.46 -12.58 -5.45
N ALA A 304 22.62 -12.59 -6.77
CA ALA A 304 23.73 -13.30 -7.40
C ALA A 304 25.04 -12.88 -6.72
N ASP A 305 25.84 -13.86 -6.26
CA ASP A 305 27.04 -13.62 -5.47
C ASP A 305 27.94 -12.60 -6.21
N ARG A 306 28.10 -11.40 -5.67
CA ARG A 306 29.00 -10.35 -6.20
C ARG A 306 30.48 -10.72 -6.06
N ASN A 307 30.81 -11.98 -5.81
CA ASN A 307 32.15 -12.47 -5.44
C ASN A 307 32.94 -13.04 -6.63
N GLY A 308 32.75 -12.50 -7.82
CA GLY A 308 33.56 -12.91 -8.96
C GLY A 308 33.44 -11.94 -10.13
N LEU A 309 34.04 -10.76 -9.99
CA LEU A 309 34.63 -9.94 -11.07
C LEU A 309 35.08 -8.62 -10.44
N GLY A 310 36.23 -8.67 -9.76
CA GLY A 310 37.03 -7.48 -9.48
C GLY A 310 37.53 -6.94 -10.81
N GLY A 311 36.77 -6.01 -11.38
CA GLY A 311 37.11 -5.27 -12.59
C GLY A 311 36.20 -4.06 -12.67
N ALA A 312 36.74 -2.91 -13.02
CA ALA A 312 35.96 -1.70 -13.25
C ALA A 312 34.96 -1.96 -14.40
N HIS A 313 33.71 -2.30 -14.06
CA HIS A 313 32.68 -2.68 -15.03
C HIS A 313 31.64 -1.57 -15.18
N ASP A 314 31.36 -1.23 -16.45
CA ASP A 314 30.43 -0.20 -16.91
C ASP A 314 29.06 -0.25 -16.23
N ALA A 315 28.52 0.94 -15.89
CA ALA A 315 27.18 1.12 -15.34
C ALA A 315 26.08 0.42 -16.17
N HIS A 316 26.29 0.29 -17.48
CA HIS A 316 25.39 -0.41 -18.40
C HIS A 316 25.30 -1.93 -18.14
N GLN A 317 26.41 -2.60 -17.79
CA GLN A 317 26.39 -4.04 -17.46
C GLN A 317 25.74 -4.31 -16.11
N GLN A 318 25.91 -3.39 -15.14
CA GLN A 318 25.24 -3.47 -13.83
C GLN A 318 23.72 -3.35 -13.96
N GLN A 319 23.24 -2.45 -14.83
CA GLN A 319 21.80 -2.28 -15.07
C GLN A 319 21.18 -3.45 -15.85
N GLN A 320 21.91 -4.03 -16.81
CA GLN A 320 21.48 -5.25 -17.51
C GLN A 320 21.42 -6.48 -16.59
N GLY A 321 22.37 -6.66 -15.67
CA GLY A 321 22.34 -7.73 -14.66
C GLY A 321 21.16 -7.63 -13.69
N ARG A 322 20.82 -6.40 -13.26
CA ARG A 322 19.64 -6.11 -12.43
C ARG A 322 18.32 -6.43 -13.16
N HIS A 323 18.22 -6.03 -14.42
CA HIS A 323 17.06 -6.37 -15.27
C HIS A 323 16.85 -7.88 -15.37
N ARG A 324 17.93 -8.67 -15.52
CA ARG A 324 17.83 -10.13 -15.68
C ARG A 324 17.35 -10.84 -14.41
N LEU A 325 17.86 -10.45 -13.23
CA LEU A 325 17.43 -11.00 -11.93
C LEU A 325 15.97 -10.67 -11.61
N ALA A 326 15.46 -9.50 -12.03
CA ALA A 326 14.06 -9.14 -11.85
C ALA A 326 13.10 -9.90 -12.80
N LEU A 327 13.59 -10.38 -13.96
CA LEU A 327 12.77 -11.10 -14.94
C LEU A 327 12.54 -12.58 -14.59
N GLU A 328 13.47 -13.19 -13.85
CA GLU A 328 13.27 -14.50 -13.24
C GLU A 328 12.31 -14.30 -12.05
N CYS A 329 11.06 -14.72 -12.13
CA CYS A 329 10.04 -14.53 -11.07
C CYS A 329 10.59 -14.82 -9.65
N PRO A 330 10.16 -14.10 -8.57
CA PRO A 330 9.06 -13.10 -8.47
C PRO A 330 9.46 -11.62 -8.64
N SER A 331 8.57 -10.78 -9.18
CA SER A 331 8.84 -9.36 -9.48
C SER A 331 7.57 -8.53 -9.57
N VAL A 332 7.64 -7.24 -9.25
CA VAL A 332 6.52 -6.28 -9.48
C VAL A 332 6.42 -5.85 -10.95
N GLY A 333 7.25 -6.42 -11.82
CA GLY A 333 7.25 -6.18 -13.25
C GLY A 333 7.79 -4.79 -13.61
N THR A 334 7.10 -4.12 -14.53
CA THR A 334 7.46 -2.78 -15.01
C THR A 334 6.90 -1.66 -14.15
N VAL A 335 6.09 -1.96 -13.13
CA VAL A 335 5.49 -0.96 -12.24
C VAL A 335 6.62 -0.19 -11.53
N PRO A 336 6.72 1.14 -11.73
CA PRO A 336 7.69 1.95 -11.01
C PRO A 336 7.47 1.90 -9.51
N VAL A 337 8.55 1.82 -8.74
CA VAL A 337 8.53 1.76 -7.28
C VAL A 337 9.31 2.93 -6.70
N LEU A 338 8.65 3.71 -5.85
CA LEU A 338 9.30 4.58 -4.89
C LEU A 338 9.34 3.86 -3.54
N SER A 339 10.53 3.55 -3.03
CA SER A 339 10.74 3.07 -1.67
C SER A 339 11.28 4.20 -0.79
N VAL A 340 10.55 4.54 0.27
CA VAL A 340 10.95 5.54 1.26
C VAL A 340 11.17 4.83 2.59
N LEU A 341 12.43 4.78 3.03
CA LEU A 341 12.84 4.11 4.27
C LEU A 341 13.15 5.12 5.37
N GLY A 342 12.83 4.80 6.61
CA GLY A 342 13.27 5.53 7.79
C GLY A 342 14.68 5.10 8.16
N ALA A 343 15.67 5.98 8.06
CA ALA A 343 17.07 5.60 8.33
C ALA A 343 17.30 5.12 9.78
N ALA A 344 16.41 5.47 10.71
CA ALA A 344 16.46 5.03 12.11
C ALA A 344 15.52 3.85 12.41
N SER A 345 14.72 3.37 11.45
CA SER A 345 13.80 2.25 11.67
C SER A 345 14.54 0.90 11.73
N PRO A 346 13.93 -0.16 12.30
CA PRO A 346 14.47 -1.52 12.21
C PRO A 346 14.68 -2.01 10.78
N VAL A 347 13.98 -1.41 9.83
CA VAL A 347 14.03 -1.74 8.41
C VAL A 347 15.11 -0.91 7.70
N GLY A 348 14.93 0.40 7.60
CA GLY A 348 15.83 1.29 6.86
C GLY A 348 17.23 1.44 7.47
N GLY A 349 17.32 1.31 8.79
CA GLY A 349 18.59 1.29 9.52
C GLY A 349 19.36 -0.03 9.41
N ASN A 350 18.72 -1.10 8.92
CA ASN A 350 19.36 -2.41 8.80
C ASN A 350 19.94 -2.63 7.39
N PRO A 351 21.26 -2.82 7.24
CA PRO A 351 21.90 -3.07 5.94
C PRO A 351 21.32 -4.26 5.17
N GLN A 352 20.80 -5.28 5.87
CA GLN A 352 20.21 -6.47 5.26
C GLN A 352 19.01 -6.13 4.36
N TYR A 353 18.25 -5.08 4.68
CA TYR A 353 17.01 -4.75 3.99
C TYR A 353 17.18 -3.67 2.93
N ARG A 354 18.28 -2.90 2.97
CA ARG A 354 18.48 -1.72 2.11
C ARG A 354 18.51 -2.03 0.62
N GLN A 355 18.84 -3.25 0.20
CA GLN A 355 18.96 -3.57 -1.24
C GLN A 355 17.91 -4.58 -1.72
N LEU A 356 16.92 -4.92 -0.89
CA LEU A 356 15.94 -5.95 -1.25
C LEU A 356 15.10 -5.55 -2.47
N TRP A 357 14.71 -4.29 -2.60
CA TRP A 357 13.92 -3.84 -3.74
C TRP A 357 14.61 -4.06 -5.09
N GLU A 358 15.94 -4.04 -5.15
CA GLU A 358 16.71 -4.27 -6.40
C GLU A 358 16.47 -5.68 -6.98
N LEU A 359 16.03 -6.64 -6.16
CA LEU A 359 15.73 -8.01 -6.59
C LEU A 359 14.35 -8.12 -7.25
N TYR A 360 13.45 -7.19 -6.94
CA TYR A 360 12.03 -7.32 -7.20
C TYR A 360 11.46 -6.22 -8.10
N ALA A 361 12.14 -5.08 -8.22
CA ALA A 361 11.70 -3.95 -9.02
C ALA A 361 12.75 -3.55 -10.05
N VAL A 362 12.31 -3.46 -11.31
CA VAL A 362 13.15 -2.99 -12.42
C VAL A 362 13.29 -1.47 -12.40
N ASN A 363 12.18 -0.78 -12.14
CA ASN A 363 12.09 0.67 -12.09
C ASN A 363 12.01 1.10 -10.62
N LEU A 364 13.16 1.33 -9.98
CA LEU A 364 13.25 1.61 -8.55
C LEU A 364 13.87 2.98 -8.28
N ARG A 365 13.19 3.77 -7.45
CA ARG A 365 13.79 4.86 -6.68
C ARG A 365 13.73 4.54 -5.21
N GLN A 366 14.85 4.61 -4.53
CA GLN A 366 14.90 4.35 -3.09
C GLN A 366 15.56 5.51 -2.36
N HIS A 367 14.89 5.98 -1.32
CA HIS A 367 15.36 7.05 -0.46
C HIS A 367 15.36 6.56 0.99
N SER A 368 16.37 6.99 1.76
CA SER A 368 16.37 6.82 3.21
C SER A 368 16.34 8.20 3.85
N ILE A 369 15.29 8.48 4.61
CA ILE A 369 15.11 9.76 5.28
C ILE A 369 15.90 9.75 6.60
N PRO A 370 16.89 10.64 6.77
CA PRO A 370 17.68 10.72 8.00
C PRO A 370 16.80 10.96 9.23
N HIS A 371 17.11 10.27 10.33
CA HIS A 371 16.44 10.38 11.63
C HIS A 371 14.95 9.99 11.67
N ALA A 372 14.33 9.66 10.54
CA ALA A 372 12.99 9.09 10.53
C ALA A 372 13.01 7.64 11.01
N ALA A 373 12.09 7.29 11.91
CA ALA A 373 11.83 5.93 12.34
C ALA A 373 10.80 5.26 11.40
N HIS A 374 10.12 4.23 11.89
CA HIS A 374 9.25 3.37 11.09
C HIS A 374 8.11 4.11 10.38
N VAL A 375 7.49 5.05 11.09
CA VAL A 375 6.36 5.85 10.57
C VAL A 375 6.90 7.11 9.89
N VAL A 376 7.58 6.93 8.75
CA VAL A 376 8.32 8.00 8.03
C VAL A 376 7.49 9.25 7.74
N TYR A 377 6.21 9.07 7.39
CA TYR A 377 5.30 10.18 7.09
C TYR A 377 4.78 10.90 8.34
N PHE A 378 4.98 10.34 9.53
CA PHE A 378 4.70 11.03 10.80
C PHE A 378 5.94 11.82 11.25
N ASP A 379 7.12 11.21 11.17
CA ASP A 379 8.37 11.85 11.62
C ASP A 379 8.82 12.96 10.66
N LYS A 380 8.68 12.73 9.35
CA LYS A 380 9.16 13.62 8.28
C LYS A 380 8.09 13.79 7.18
N PRO A 381 6.93 14.37 7.53
CA PRO A 381 5.77 14.43 6.64
C PRO A 381 6.02 15.20 5.35
N HIS A 382 6.65 16.39 5.44
CA HIS A 382 6.95 17.22 4.26
C HIS A 382 7.93 16.54 3.32
N GLU A 383 9.05 16.04 3.84
CA GLU A 383 10.06 15.33 3.04
C GLU A 383 9.46 14.09 2.35
N THR A 384 8.62 13.33 3.07
CA THR A 384 7.94 12.15 2.51
C THR A 384 7.00 12.55 1.37
N VAL A 385 6.17 13.58 1.56
CA VAL A 385 5.21 14.05 0.53
C VAL A 385 5.93 14.63 -0.69
N GLU A 386 7.05 15.34 -0.50
CA GLU A 386 7.86 15.85 -1.62
C GLU A 386 8.42 14.70 -2.47
N LEU A 387 8.98 13.65 -1.85
CA LEU A 387 9.44 12.47 -2.57
C LEU A 387 8.32 11.80 -3.37
N VAL A 388 7.13 11.68 -2.77
CA VAL A 388 5.94 11.14 -3.48
C VAL A 388 5.58 12.04 -4.66
N LYS A 389 5.52 13.36 -4.47
CA LYS A 389 5.19 14.31 -5.53
C LYS A 389 6.17 14.24 -6.70
N ASP A 390 7.47 14.17 -6.43
CA ASP A 390 8.48 14.08 -7.48
C ASP A 390 8.42 12.75 -8.23
N PHE A 391 8.11 11.66 -7.52
CA PHE A 391 7.83 10.38 -8.16
C PHE A 391 6.59 10.44 -9.05
N LEU A 392 5.50 11.10 -8.62
CA LEU A 392 4.29 11.26 -9.44
C LEU A 392 4.55 12.01 -10.75
N LYS A 393 5.43 13.01 -10.75
CA LYS A 393 5.85 13.71 -11.97
C LYS A 393 6.61 12.79 -12.91
N GLU A 394 7.56 12.00 -12.38
CA GLU A 394 8.36 11.07 -13.17
C GLU A 394 7.51 10.00 -13.86
N ILE A 395 6.50 9.47 -13.18
CA ILE A 395 5.60 8.45 -13.76
C ILE A 395 4.47 9.08 -14.60
N HIS A 396 4.56 10.37 -14.91
CA HIS A 396 3.62 11.12 -15.74
C HIS A 396 2.16 11.03 -15.22
N VAL A 397 2.02 11.13 -13.90
CA VAL A 397 0.72 11.23 -13.21
C VAL A 397 0.35 12.68 -12.95
N VAL A 398 1.30 13.49 -12.47
CA VAL A 398 1.16 14.94 -12.19
C VAL A 398 2.02 15.73 -13.16
#